data_AF-A0A2E2BC47-F1
#
_entry.id   AF-A0A2E2BC47-F1
#
_cell.length_a   1.000
_cell.length_b   1.000
_cell.length_c   1.000
_cell.angle_alpha   90.00
_cell.angle_beta   90.00
_cell.angle_gamma   90.00
#
_symmetry.space_group_name_H-M   'P 1'
#
loop_
_entity.id
_entity.type
_entity.pdbx_description
1 polymer ?
#
loop_
_entity_poly.entity_id
_entity_poly.type
_entity_poly.pdbx_seq_one_letter_code
_entity_poly.pdbx_strand_id
1 'polypeptide(L)'
;MIRKMGGGALVQVPVTMAEFDSPVGQDIEKALRGAAISGQEKTQLLKVAWDLCGSEFGSRHELYEKNYAGERGALLMGVQREYYRKDDHLGHFNEFLEAL
;
A
#
# COMPACT_ATOMS: atom_id res chain seq x y z
N MET A 1 -2.59 2.40 0.29
CA MET A 1 -3.21 3.55 0.99
C MET A 1 -2.18 4.65 1.26
N ILE A 2 -1.03 4.33 1.87
CA ILE A 2 0.08 5.26 2.15
C ILE A 2 0.51 6.08 0.92
N ARG A 3 0.89 5.44 -0.20
CA ARG A 3 1.25 6.14 -1.45
C ARG A 3 0.19 7.13 -1.94
N LYS A 4 -1.10 6.77 -1.84
CA LYS A 4 -2.22 7.61 -2.29
C LYS A 4 -2.44 8.81 -1.37
N MET A 5 -2.33 8.63 -0.05
CA MET A 5 -2.49 9.72 0.91
C MET A 5 -1.26 10.64 0.95
N GLY A 6 -0.06 10.07 0.93
CA GLY A 6 1.19 10.82 1.03
C GLY A 6 1.55 11.57 -0.26
N GLY A 7 1.13 11.05 -1.42
CA GLY A 7 1.43 11.68 -2.71
C GLY A 7 2.90 12.01 -2.88
N GLY A 8 3.20 13.19 -3.42
CA GLY A 8 4.57 13.65 -3.60
C GLY A 8 5.32 13.97 -2.30
N ALA A 9 4.65 14.07 -1.15
CA ALA A 9 5.33 14.42 0.11
C ALA A 9 6.31 13.32 0.56
N LEU A 10 6.05 12.06 0.19
CA LEU A 10 6.91 10.91 0.51
C LEU A 10 8.32 11.02 -0.06
N VAL A 11 8.53 11.83 -1.10
CA VAL A 11 9.83 12.03 -1.75
C VAL A 11 10.35 13.46 -1.60
N GLN A 12 9.54 14.39 -1.07
CA GLN A 12 9.92 15.78 -0.81
C GLN A 12 10.47 15.94 0.61
N VAL A 13 11.50 15.14 0.91
CA VAL A 13 12.22 15.18 2.20
C VAL A 13 13.72 15.23 1.95
N PRO A 14 14.52 15.74 2.90
CA PRO A 14 15.97 15.72 2.83
C PRO A 14 16.50 14.30 2.62
N VAL A 15 17.65 14.16 1.99
CA VAL A 15 18.30 12.86 1.78
C VAL A 15 18.68 12.27 3.13
N THR A 16 19.24 13.10 4.02
CA THR A 16 19.69 12.68 5.36
C THR A 16 19.13 13.58 6.46
N MET A 17 19.04 13.05 7.68
CA MET A 17 18.63 13.87 8.84
C MET A 17 19.70 14.90 9.24
N ALA A 18 20.97 14.71 8.84
CA ALA A 18 22.05 15.65 9.13
C ALA A 18 21.90 16.99 8.39
N GLU A 19 21.03 17.06 7.37
CA GLU A 19 20.73 18.33 6.69
C GLU A 19 20.05 19.35 7.61
N PHE A 20 19.38 18.91 8.68
CA PHE A 20 18.84 19.81 9.71
C PHE A 20 19.95 20.51 10.53
N ASP A 21 21.16 19.96 10.57
CA ASP A 21 22.32 20.54 11.25
C ASP A 21 23.19 21.39 10.30
N SER A 22 22.82 21.47 9.02
CA SER A 22 23.54 22.26 8.01
C SER A 22 23.25 23.76 8.15
N PRO A 23 24.01 24.64 7.46
CA PRO A 23 23.73 26.08 7.44
C PRO A 23 22.31 26.46 6.98
N VAL A 24 21.63 25.58 6.21
CA VAL A 24 20.24 25.78 5.74
C VAL A 24 19.22 25.02 6.59
N GLY A 25 19.63 24.40 7.70
CA GLY A 25 18.78 23.54 8.53
C GLY A 25 17.53 24.25 9.07
N GLN A 26 17.65 25.54 9.43
CA GLN A 26 16.50 26.34 9.87
C GLN A 26 15.46 26.56 8.77
N ASP A 27 15.90 26.69 7.51
CA ASP A 27 15.01 26.83 6.37
C ASP A 27 14.29 25.52 6.08
N ILE A 28 15.00 24.39 6.18
CA ILE A 28 14.43 23.04 6.05
C ILE A 28 13.38 22.81 7.14
N GLU A 29 13.71 23.12 8.40
CA GLU A 29 12.80 23.00 9.55
C GLU A 29 11.52 23.83 9.37
N LYS A 30 11.65 25.03 8.80
CA LYS A 30 10.49 25.89 8.49
C LYS A 30 9.68 25.37 7.32
N ALA A 31 10.32 24.97 6.22
CA ALA A 31 9.66 24.54 4.99
C ALA A 31 8.91 23.20 5.17
N LEU A 32 9.43 22.31 6.02
CA LEU A 32 8.87 20.99 6.24
C LEU A 32 7.97 20.88 7.46
N ARG A 33 7.65 21.99 8.14
CA ARG A 33 6.80 21.95 9.34
C ARG A 33 5.44 21.28 9.06
N GLY A 34 4.95 20.51 10.01
CA GLY A 34 3.58 19.99 10.01
C GLY A 34 2.61 20.94 10.70
N ALA A 35 1.32 20.62 10.68
CA ALA A 35 0.30 21.42 11.36
C ALA A 35 0.50 21.44 12.89
N ALA A 36 1.03 20.34 13.47
CA ALA A 36 1.23 20.17 14.90
C ALA A 36 2.58 19.53 15.26
N ILE A 37 3.48 19.37 14.29
CA ILE A 37 4.78 18.69 14.45
C ILE A 37 5.88 19.50 13.76
N SER A 38 7.11 19.31 14.22
CA SER A 38 8.31 19.93 13.66
C SER A 38 8.62 19.44 12.24
N GLY A 39 9.48 20.16 11.52
CA GLY A 39 9.96 19.73 10.21
C GLY A 39 10.75 18.42 10.30
N GLN A 40 11.55 18.28 11.36
CA GLN A 40 12.29 17.07 11.67
C GLN A 40 11.35 15.87 11.94
N GLU A 41 10.32 16.02 12.77
CA GLU A 41 9.34 14.97 13.09
C GLU A 41 8.56 14.56 11.84
N LYS A 42 8.09 15.52 11.03
CA LYS A 42 7.40 15.23 9.77
C LYS A 42 8.31 14.47 8.80
N THR A 43 9.59 14.86 8.72
CA THR A 43 10.58 14.18 7.87
C THR A 43 10.79 12.74 8.32
N GLN A 44 10.94 12.49 9.62
CA GLN A 44 11.07 11.14 10.15
C GLN A 44 9.84 10.29 9.82
N LEU A 45 8.63 10.82 10.04
CA LEU A 45 7.37 10.15 9.71
C LEU A 45 7.30 9.78 8.22
N LEU A 46 7.62 10.72 7.34
CA LEU A 46 7.57 10.50 5.89
C LEU A 46 8.65 9.52 5.41
N LYS A 47 9.84 9.53 6.02
CA LYS A 47 10.89 8.53 5.73
C LYS A 47 10.45 7.11 6.13
N VAL A 48 9.83 6.94 7.30
CA VAL A 48 9.24 5.64 7.70
C VAL A 48 8.13 5.22 6.74
N ALA A 49 7.23 6.15 6.39
CA ALA A 49 6.16 5.87 5.43
C ALA A 49 6.70 5.46 4.05
N TRP A 50 7.80 6.09 3.59
CA TRP A 50 8.49 5.70 2.37
C TRP A 50 9.13 4.33 2.49
N ASP A 51 9.77 4.00 3.61
CA ASP A 51 10.40 2.68 3.77
C ASP A 51 9.38 1.53 3.78
N LEU A 52 8.19 1.78 4.33
CA LEU A 52 7.09 0.81 4.34
C LEU A 52 6.47 0.55 2.97
N CYS A 53 6.59 1.49 2.02
CA CYS A 53 5.82 1.38 0.79
C CYS A 53 6.55 1.76 -0.50
N GLY A 54 7.74 2.33 -0.49
CA GLY A 54 8.39 2.89 -1.67
C GLY A 54 9.87 2.52 -1.81
N SER A 55 10.56 2.25 -0.70
CA SER A 55 11.91 1.70 -0.74
C SER A 55 11.95 0.30 -1.37
N GLU A 56 13.15 -0.20 -1.65
CA GLU A 56 13.34 -1.59 -2.08
C GLU A 56 12.77 -2.58 -1.05
N PHE A 57 12.91 -2.28 0.24
CA PHE A 57 12.35 -3.09 1.33
C PHE A 57 10.82 -3.11 1.27
N GLY A 58 10.16 -1.95 1.27
CA GLY A 58 8.70 -1.86 1.19
C GLY A 58 8.14 -2.46 -0.10
N SER A 59 8.81 -2.25 -1.23
CA SER A 59 8.40 -2.79 -2.53
C SER A 59 8.56 -4.30 -2.60
N ARG A 60 9.62 -4.87 -2.00
CA ARG A 60 9.78 -6.32 -1.85
C ARG A 60 8.66 -6.91 -1.00
N HIS A 61 8.31 -6.26 0.12
CA HIS A 61 7.18 -6.70 0.95
C HIS A 61 5.86 -6.63 0.19
N GLU A 62 5.62 -5.58 -0.61
CA GLU A 62 4.44 -5.49 -1.47
C GLU A 62 4.35 -6.68 -2.46
N LEU A 63 5.46 -7.03 -3.11
CA LEU A 63 5.51 -8.15 -4.04
C LEU A 63 5.27 -9.49 -3.32
N TYR A 64 5.89 -9.66 -2.15
CA TYR A 64 5.74 -10.85 -1.32
C TYR A 64 4.29 -11.05 -0.91
N GLU A 65 3.65 -10.06 -0.28
CA GLU A 65 2.27 -10.17 0.20
C GLU A 65 1.26 -10.41 -0.93
N LYS A 66 1.52 -9.86 -2.13
CA LYS A 66 0.67 -10.11 -3.30
C LYS A 66 0.65 -11.56 -3.75
N ASN A 67 1.74 -12.29 -3.53
CA ASN A 67 1.95 -13.63 -4.09
C ASN A 67 2.33 -14.68 -3.04
N TYR A 68 2.20 -14.36 -1.74
CA TYR A 68 2.67 -15.21 -0.66
C TYR A 68 2.03 -16.61 -0.72
N ALA A 69 0.72 -16.65 -0.97
CA ALA A 69 -0.04 -17.89 -1.12
C ALA A 69 -0.01 -18.46 -2.56
N GLY A 70 0.61 -17.76 -3.51
CA GLY A 70 0.58 -18.09 -4.94
C GLY A 70 -0.02 -16.98 -5.80
N GLU A 71 -0.02 -17.21 -7.12
CA GLU A 71 -0.60 -16.28 -8.09
C GLU A 71 -2.12 -16.17 -7.86
N ARG A 72 -2.62 -14.93 -7.86
CA ARG A 72 -4.01 -14.60 -7.50
C ARG A 72 -5.03 -15.33 -8.37
N GLY A 73 -4.81 -15.38 -9.68
CA GLY A 73 -5.66 -16.09 -10.63
C GLY A 73 -5.73 -17.58 -10.30
N ALA A 74 -4.59 -18.24 -10.12
CA ALA A 74 -4.54 -19.65 -9.74
C ALA A 74 -5.29 -19.94 -8.43
N LEU A 75 -5.12 -19.08 -7.41
CA LEU A 75 -5.84 -19.20 -6.14
C LEU A 75 -7.35 -19.03 -6.30
N LEU A 76 -7.79 -18.03 -7.07
CA LEU A 76 -9.22 -17.80 -7.36
C LEU A 76 -9.83 -18.98 -8.12
N MET A 77 -9.11 -19.56 -9.08
CA MET A 77 -9.55 -20.75 -9.79
C MET A 77 -9.70 -21.96 -8.86
N GLY A 78 -8.79 -22.13 -7.89
CA GLY A 78 -8.92 -23.13 -6.84
C GLY A 78 -10.21 -22.95 -6.03
N VAL A 79 -10.46 -21.73 -5.56
CA VAL A 79 -11.69 -21.40 -4.81
C VAL A 79 -12.95 -21.64 -5.64
N GLN A 80 -12.95 -21.30 -6.94
CA GLN A 80 -14.09 -21.55 -7.82
C GLN A 80 -14.33 -23.04 -8.08
N ARG A 81 -13.26 -23.83 -8.21
CA ARG A 81 -13.37 -25.27 -8.40
C ARG A 81 -13.97 -25.97 -7.19
N GLU A 82 -13.58 -25.53 -6.00
CA GLU A 82 -14.06 -26.07 -4.72
C GLU A 82 -15.31 -25.35 -4.21
N TYR A 83 -15.91 -24.48 -5.02
CA TYR A 83 -17.08 -23.71 -4.62
C TYR A 83 -18.29 -24.62 -4.44
N TYR A 84 -18.51 -25.04 -3.20
CA TYR A 84 -19.51 -26.03 -2.80
C TYR A 84 -20.93 -25.72 -3.28
N ARG A 85 -21.30 -24.44 -3.39
CA ARG A 85 -22.66 -24.01 -3.79
C ARG A 85 -22.85 -23.88 -5.30
N LYS A 86 -21.85 -24.24 -6.10
CA LYS A 86 -21.94 -24.15 -7.57
C LYS A 86 -23.13 -24.96 -8.08
N ASP A 87 -23.30 -26.17 -7.57
CA ASP A 87 -24.37 -27.06 -7.98
C ASP A 87 -25.75 -26.52 -7.57
N ASP A 88 -25.87 -25.91 -6.38
CA ASP A 88 -27.12 -25.25 -5.95
C ASP A 88 -27.54 -24.10 -6.89
N HIS A 89 -26.59 -23.31 -7.38
CA HIS A 89 -26.87 -22.21 -8.30
C HIS A 89 -27.22 -22.71 -9.70
N LEU A 90 -26.54 -23.77 -10.18
CA LEU A 90 -26.88 -24.42 -11.44
C LEU A 90 -28.27 -25.07 -11.38
N GLY A 91 -28.63 -25.66 -10.23
CA GLY A 91 -29.96 -26.21 -9.98
C GLY A 91 -31.06 -25.16 -10.13
N HIS A 92 -30.95 -24.03 -9.41
CA HIS A 92 -31.92 -22.93 -9.54
C HIS A 92 -32.03 -22.39 -10.97
N PHE A 93 -30.91 -22.30 -11.70
CA PHE A 93 -30.93 -21.84 -13.09
C PHE A 93 -31.68 -22.82 -14.00
N ASN A 94 -31.45 -24.12 -13.83
CA ASN A 94 -32.17 -25.15 -14.57
C ASN A 94 -33.67 -25.12 -14.26
N GLU A 95 -34.06 -25.03 -12.99
CA GLU A 95 -35.47 -24.88 -12.59
C GLU A 95 -36.13 -23.66 -13.25
N PHE A 96 -35.42 -22.52 -13.31
CA PHE A 96 -35.92 -21.33 -13.99
C PHE A 96 -36.10 -21.56 -15.50
N LEU A 97 -35.15 -22.22 -16.16
CA LEU A 97 -35.24 -22.50 -17.60
C LEU A 97 -36.36 -23.50 -17.93
N GLU A 98 -36.63 -24.46 -17.05
CA GLU A 98 -37.72 -25.43 -17.21
C GLU A 98 -39.11 -24.80 -17.00
N ALA A 99 -39.18 -23.68 -16.27
CA ALA A 99 -40.42 -22.95 -16.02
C ALA A 99 -40.81 -21.96 -17.14
N LEU A 100 -39.98 -21.83 -18.17
CA LEU A 100 -40.18 -20.99 -19.37
C LEU A 100 -40.88 -21.77 -20.49
#